data_AF-X8J7I3-F1
#
_entry.id   AF-X8J7I3-F1
#
_cell.length_a   1.000
_cell.length_b   1.000
_cell.length_c   1.000
_cell.angle_alpha   90.00
_cell.angle_beta   90.00
_cell.angle_gamma   90.00
#
_symmetry.space_group_name_H-M   'P 1'
#
loop_
_entity.id
_entity.type
_entity.pdbx_description
1 polymer ?
#
loop_
_entity_poly.entity_id
_entity_poly.type
_entity_poly.pdbx_seq_one_letter_code
_entity_poly.pdbx_strand_id
1 'polypeptide(L)'
;MERLKSLVESSDSDAGPDDRIDDAIVKIDCLNRALEEIPDYYRKGIIESVKVRGGGFDEFAHANTWKKWKTRFMQAFAANLGLY
;
A
#
# COMPACT_ATOMS: atom_id res chain seq x y z
N MET A 1 -5.73 -19.34 -1.86
CA MET A 1 -6.75 -19.20 -0.82
C MET A 1 -6.31 -19.73 0.55
N GLU A 2 -5.39 -20.71 0.64
CA GLU A 2 -4.93 -21.25 1.94
C GLU A 2 -3.91 -20.35 2.67
N ARG A 3 -3.02 -19.64 1.96
CA ARG A 3 -2.04 -18.71 2.59
C ARG A 3 -2.67 -17.52 3.32
N LEU A 4 -3.81 -17.03 2.82
CA LEU A 4 -4.53 -15.91 3.42
C LEU A 4 -5.23 -16.32 4.72
N LYS A 5 -5.71 -17.56 4.81
CA LYS A 5 -6.21 -18.12 6.07
C LYS A 5 -5.08 -18.28 7.08
N SER A 6 -3.93 -18.79 6.66
CA SER A 6 -2.75 -18.90 7.55
C SER A 6 -2.26 -17.56 8.10
N LEU A 7 -2.32 -16.47 7.33
CA LEU A 7 -1.95 -15.12 7.80
C LEU A 7 -3.00 -14.51 8.74
N VAL A 8 -4.29 -14.77 8.51
CA VAL A 8 -5.38 -14.31 9.38
C VAL A 8 -5.47 -15.14 10.67
N GLU A 9 -5.31 -16.47 10.57
CA GLU A 9 -5.32 -17.39 11.71
C GLU A 9 -4.05 -17.25 12.58
N SER A 10 -2.92 -16.84 12.00
CA SER A 10 -1.73 -16.43 12.76
C SER A 10 -1.93 -15.09 13.49
N SER A 11 -2.85 -14.24 13.02
CA SER A 11 -3.09 -12.91 13.59
C SER A 11 -4.01 -12.94 14.83
N ASP A 12 -4.69 -14.06 15.08
CA ASP A 12 -5.48 -14.33 16.29
C ASP A 12 -4.69 -15.12 17.36
N SER A 13 -3.44 -15.48 17.06
CA SER A 13 -2.49 -15.95 18.07
C SER A 13 -1.96 -14.72 18.82
N ASP A 14 -1.77 -14.84 20.14
CA ASP A 14 -1.27 -13.82 21.07
C ASP A 14 0.10 -13.26 20.62
N ALA A 15 0.08 -12.42 19.58
CA ALA A 15 1.24 -11.87 18.92
C ALA A 15 1.87 -10.88 19.89
N GLY A 16 3.11 -11.17 20.28
CA GLY A 16 3.85 -10.31 21.19
C GLY A 16 4.00 -8.91 20.57
N PRO A 17 4.30 -7.88 21.38
CA PRO A 17 4.57 -6.54 20.88
C PRO A 17 5.68 -6.53 19.80
N ASP A 18 6.63 -7.47 19.83
CA ASP A 18 7.68 -7.64 18.80
C ASP A 18 7.13 -8.10 17.45
N ASP A 19 6.25 -9.11 17.42
CA ASP A 19 5.68 -9.64 16.17
C ASP A 19 4.90 -8.55 15.41
N ARG A 20 4.24 -7.65 16.14
CA ARG A 20 3.50 -6.52 15.56
C ARG A 20 4.42 -5.46 14.97
N ILE A 21 5.62 -5.28 15.52
CA ILE A 21 6.62 -4.35 15.01
C ILE A 21 7.22 -4.91 13.72
N ASP A 22 7.58 -6.18 13.71
CA ASP A 22 8.09 -6.87 12.51
C ASP A 22 7.09 -6.80 11.36
N ASP A 23 5.82 -7.04 11.65
CA ASP A 23 4.72 -6.90 10.69
C ASP A 23 4.60 -5.48 10.13
N ALA A 24 4.77 -4.46 10.97
CA ALA A 24 4.72 -3.07 10.56
C ALA A 24 5.91 -2.69 9.67
N ILE A 25 7.11 -3.19 9.99
CA ILE A 25 8.33 -2.99 9.20
C ILE A 25 8.13 -3.57 7.78
N VAL A 26 7.64 -4.80 7.68
CA VAL A 26 7.36 -5.45 6.39
C VAL A 26 6.34 -4.66 5.58
N LYS A 27 5.25 -4.19 6.21
CA LYS A 27 4.22 -3.39 5.54
C LYS A 27 4.78 -2.04 5.05
N ILE A 28 5.64 -1.38 5.82
CA ILE A 28 6.30 -0.12 5.43
C ILE A 28 7.24 -0.34 4.24
N ASP A 29 8.04 -1.40 4.27
CA ASP A 29 8.92 -1.75 3.14
C ASP A 29 8.11 -2.03 1.86
N CYS A 30 7.01 -2.78 1.97
CA CYS A 30 6.09 -3.02 0.85
C CYS A 30 5.48 -1.73 0.28
N LEU A 31 5.13 -0.77 1.16
CA LEU A 31 4.63 0.55 0.77
C LEU A 31 5.69 1.35 0.01
N ASN A 32 6.94 1.37 0.52
CA ASN A 32 8.03 2.11 -0.10
C ASN A 32 8.34 1.58 -1.50
N ARG A 33 8.48 0.26 -1.65
CA ARG A 33 8.68 -0.38 -2.96
C ARG A 33 7.53 -0.09 -3.92
N ALA A 34 6.28 -0.08 -3.44
CA ALA A 34 5.13 0.25 -4.28
C ALA A 34 5.13 1.73 -4.72
N LEU A 35 5.68 2.64 -3.92
CA LEU A 35 5.84 4.04 -4.31
C LEU A 35 6.97 4.25 -5.33
N GLU A 36 7.99 3.40 -5.35
CA GLU A 36 9.09 3.47 -6.34
C GLU A 36 8.61 3.19 -7.77
N GLU A 37 7.53 2.45 -7.93
CA GLU A 37 6.84 2.23 -9.22
C GLU A 37 6.15 3.49 -9.76
N ILE A 38 6.01 4.52 -8.92
CA ILE A 38 5.32 5.76 -9.26
C ILE A 38 6.35 6.86 -9.54
N PRO A 39 6.24 7.58 -10.67
CA PRO A 39 7.12 8.72 -10.92
C PRO A 39 7.10 9.73 -9.79
N ASP A 40 8.28 10.22 -9.40
CA ASP A 40 8.51 11.03 -8.19
C ASP A 40 7.53 12.18 -8.03
N TYR A 41 7.23 12.86 -9.14
CA TYR A 41 6.33 14.01 -9.19
C TYR A 41 4.86 13.68 -8.86
N TYR A 42 4.44 12.41 -8.97
CA TYR A 42 3.10 11.96 -8.56
C TYR A 42 3.05 11.36 -7.15
N ARG A 43 4.19 10.95 -6.56
CA ARG A 43 4.21 10.19 -5.30
C ARG A 43 3.47 10.90 -4.17
N LYS A 44 3.71 12.20 -4.00
CA LYS A 44 3.04 13.01 -2.96
C LYS A 44 1.52 12.97 -3.10
N GLY A 45 0.99 13.20 -4.31
CA GLY A 45 -0.45 13.16 -4.57
C GLY A 45 -1.05 11.76 -4.35
N ILE A 46 -0.30 10.69 -4.68
CA ILE A 46 -0.74 9.33 -4.37
C ILE A 46 -0.86 9.12 -2.85
N ILE A 47 0.15 9.50 -2.06
CA ILE A 47 0.13 9.40 -0.59
C ILE A 47 -1.05 10.19 -0.01
N GLU A 48 -1.26 11.43 -0.45
CA GLU A 48 -2.36 12.26 0.01
C GLU A 48 -3.73 11.65 -0.34
N SER A 49 -3.84 11.01 -1.51
CA SER A 49 -5.08 10.33 -1.92
C SER A 49 -5.44 9.09 -1.13
N VAL A 50 -4.49 8.53 -0.38
CA VAL A 50 -4.73 7.43 0.55
C VAL A 50 -5.20 7.99 1.90
N LYS A 51 -4.61 9.12 2.35
CA LYS A 51 -5.01 9.80 3.59
C LYS A 51 -6.41 10.41 3.50
N VAL A 52 -6.77 10.94 2.33
CA VAL A 52 -8.07 11.59 2.10
C VAL A 52 -8.86 10.77 1.08
N ARG A 53 -9.95 10.14 1.52
CA ARG A 53 -10.80 9.33 0.65
C ARG A 53 -11.37 10.19 -0.49
N GLY A 54 -10.84 9.99 -1.71
CA GLY A 54 -11.27 10.70 -2.91
C GLY A 54 -10.64 12.07 -3.14
N GLY A 55 -9.69 12.49 -2.28
CA GLY A 55 -8.98 13.77 -2.39
C GLY A 55 -7.48 13.60 -2.64
N GLY A 56 -6.69 14.68 -2.44
CA GLY A 56 -5.22 14.63 -2.48
C GLY A 56 -4.60 14.61 -3.87
N PHE A 57 -5.39 14.83 -4.92
CA PHE A 57 -4.89 14.96 -6.29
C PHE A 57 -4.74 16.42 -6.64
N ASP A 58 -3.54 16.79 -7.07
CA ASP A 58 -3.21 18.15 -7.50
C ASP A 58 -3.79 18.41 -8.91
N GLU A 59 -4.20 19.65 -9.16
CA GLU A 59 -4.78 20.11 -10.42
C GLU A 59 -3.79 20.05 -11.59
N PHE A 60 -2.48 19.92 -11.32
CA PHE A 60 -1.46 19.83 -12.38
C PHE A 60 -1.65 18.62 -13.32
N ALA A 61 -2.38 17.58 -12.89
CA ALA A 61 -2.63 16.40 -13.70
C ALA A 61 -4.12 16.05 -13.76
N HIS A 62 -4.52 15.54 -14.91
CA HIS A 62 -5.90 15.10 -15.14
C HIS A 62 -6.28 13.95 -14.19
N ALA A 63 -7.55 13.90 -13.77
CA ALA A 63 -8.07 12.88 -12.87
C ALA A 63 -7.78 11.44 -13.32
N ASN A 64 -7.75 11.18 -14.64
CA ASN A 64 -7.43 9.85 -15.18
C ASN A 64 -5.97 9.45 -14.93
N THR A 65 -5.05 10.40 -14.96
CA THR A 65 -3.64 10.17 -14.64
C THR A 65 -3.48 9.79 -13.18
N TRP A 66 -4.16 10.50 -12.29
CA TRP A 66 -4.20 10.17 -10.87
C TRP A 66 -4.79 8.79 -10.60
N LYS A 67 -5.92 8.46 -11.24
CA LYS A 67 -6.53 7.12 -11.16
C LYS A 67 -5.56 6.03 -11.62
N LYS A 68 -4.87 6.22 -12.76
CA LYS A 68 -3.87 5.28 -13.28
C LYS A 68 -2.79 4.98 -12.24
N TRP A 69 -2.18 6.03 -11.68
CA TRP A 69 -1.09 5.86 -10.73
C TRP A 69 -1.54 5.31 -9.38
N LYS A 70 -2.74 5.69 -8.90
CA LYS A 70 -3.33 5.09 -7.71
C LYS A 70 -3.59 3.60 -7.90
N THR A 71 -4.13 3.19 -9.05
CA THR A 71 -4.32 1.77 -9.37
C THR A 71 -3.00 1.02 -9.40
N ARG A 72 -1.97 1.58 -10.06
CA ARG A 72 -0.63 0.98 -10.12
C ARG A 72 -0.02 0.82 -8.73
N PHE A 73 -0.09 1.86 -7.90
CA PHE A 73 0.37 1.81 -6.51
C PHE A 73 -0.33 0.72 -5.71
N MET A 74 -1.67 0.64 -5.76
CA MET A 74 -2.43 -0.38 -5.03
C MET A 74 -2.12 -1.80 -5.51
N GLN A 75 -1.93 -2.00 -6.81
CA GLN A 75 -1.55 -3.29 -7.39
C GLN A 75 -0.14 -3.71 -6.95
N ALA A 76 0.83 -2.80 -7.04
CA ALA A 76 2.20 -3.06 -6.61
C ALA A 76 2.26 -3.36 -5.10
N PHE A 77 1.51 -2.60 -4.29
CA PHE A 77 1.43 -2.83 -2.85
C PHE A 77 0.82 -4.19 -2.51
N ALA A 78 -0.29 -4.57 -3.17
CA ALA A 78 -0.90 -5.89 -2.99
C ALA A 78 0.05 -7.02 -3.42
N ALA A 79 0.78 -6.85 -4.52
CA ALA A 79 1.77 -7.82 -4.98
C ALA A 79 2.93 -7.97 -3.98
N ASN A 80 3.45 -6.85 -3.45
CA ASN A 80 4.51 -6.85 -2.44
C ASN A 80 4.07 -7.54 -1.13
N LEU A 81 2.79 -7.42 -0.77
CA LEU A 81 2.17 -8.13 0.36
C LEU A 81 1.82 -9.60 0.06
N GLY A 82 1.97 -10.08 -1.18
CA GLY A 82 1.61 -11.44 -1.57
C GLY A 82 0.09 -11.69 -1.64
N LEU A 83 -0.71 -10.65 -1.90
CA LEU A 83 -2.18 -10.70 -1.95
C LEU A 83 -2.76 -10.87 -3.36
N TYR A 84 -1.91 -10.98 -4.39
CA TYR A 84 -2.29 -11.05 -5.81
C TYR A 84 -1.86 -12.38 -6.44
#